data_AF-A0A2T6LHY8-F1
#
_entry.id   AF-A0A2T6LHY8-F1
#
_cell.length_a   1.000
_cell.length_b   1.000
_cell.length_c   1.000
_cell.angle_alpha   90.00
_cell.angle_beta   90.00
_cell.angle_gamma   90.00
#
_symmetry.space_group_name_H-M   'P 1'
#
loop_
_entity.id
_entity.type
_entity.pdbx_description
1 polymer ?
#
loop_
_entity_poly.entity_id
_entity_poly.type
_entity_poly.pdbx_seq_one_letter_code
_entity_poly.pdbx_strand_id
1 'polypeptide(L)'
;MQEIIDRMEQRGISTMSLSYLQQLRKGEAQNPRLQHLRALADAFGVKMSYFDDDIAPSQDVERELTPQERTIALRVHGLSPDALSSIEAIIEFARKSEQLDDPQPDPRH
;
A
#
# COMPACT_ATOMS: atom_id res chain seq x y z
N MET A 1 -13.22 -11.18 2.11
CA MET A 1 -12.32 -12.12 2.82
C MET A 1 -12.34 -13.51 2.19
N GLN A 2 -13.50 -14.05 1.75
CA GLN A 2 -13.54 -15.31 0.98
C GLN A 2 -12.71 -15.20 -0.32
N GLU A 3 -12.83 -14.10 -1.06
CA GLU A 3 -12.06 -13.86 -2.29
C GLU A 3 -10.53 -13.92 -2.10
N ILE A 4 -10.01 -13.53 -0.93
CA ILE A 4 -8.57 -13.58 -0.63
C ILE A 4 -8.11 -15.03 -0.44
N ILE A 5 -8.94 -15.85 0.19
CA ILE A 5 -8.66 -17.28 0.41
C ILE A 5 -8.70 -18.02 -0.92
N ASP A 6 -9.69 -17.73 -1.77
CA ASP A 6 -9.80 -18.33 -3.10
C ASP A 6 -8.56 -17.98 -3.96
N ARG A 7 -8.03 -16.75 -3.85
CA ARG A 7 -6.78 -16.35 -4.51
C ARG A 7 -5.54 -17.08 -3.96
N MET A 8 -5.49 -17.36 -2.66
CA MET A 8 -4.41 -18.14 -2.03
C MET A 8 -4.45 -19.61 -2.49
N GLU A 9 -5.65 -20.19 -2.57
CA GLU A 9 -5.89 -21.56 -3.04
C GLU A 9 -5.50 -21.74 -4.51
N GLN A 10 -5.89 -20.80 -5.38
CA GLN A 10 -5.52 -20.82 -6.81
C GLN A 10 -4.01 -20.77 -7.06
N ARG A 11 -3.23 -20.25 -6.11
CA ARG A 11 -1.77 -20.17 -6.19
C ARG A 11 -1.04 -21.29 -5.46
N GLY A 12 -1.77 -22.23 -4.84
CA GLY A 12 -1.20 -23.39 -4.14
C GLY A 12 -0.44 -23.04 -2.85
N ILE A 13 -0.71 -21.86 -2.27
CA ILE A 13 0.01 -21.36 -1.10
C ILE A 13 -0.81 -21.70 0.16
N SER A 14 -0.14 -22.25 1.19
CA SER A 14 -0.68 -22.68 2.49
C SER A 14 -2.07 -22.11 2.81
N THR A 15 -3.08 -22.98 2.77
CA THR A 15 -4.48 -22.63 3.00
C THR A 15 -4.65 -22.12 4.43
N MET A 16 -4.84 -20.82 4.55
CA MET A 16 -5.19 -20.19 5.81
C MET A 16 -6.71 -20.21 5.94
N SER A 17 -7.25 -20.64 7.09
CA SER A 17 -8.70 -20.65 7.29
C SER A 17 -9.26 -19.23 7.40
N LEU A 18 -10.49 -19.03 6.91
CA LEU A 18 -11.23 -17.76 7.04
C LEU A 18 -11.37 -17.30 8.49
N SER A 19 -11.52 -18.26 9.40
CA SER A 19 -11.59 -18.03 10.85
C SER A 19 -10.28 -17.45 11.40
N TYR A 20 -9.12 -17.95 10.98
CA TYR A 20 -7.83 -17.45 11.44
C TYR A 20 -7.53 -16.06 10.86
N LEU A 21 -7.95 -15.79 9.61
CA LEU A 21 -7.84 -14.45 9.02
C LEU A 21 -8.71 -13.42 9.77
N GLN A 22 -9.91 -13.82 10.22
CA GLN A 22 -10.75 -12.97 11.06
C GLN A 22 -10.13 -12.71 12.43
N GLN A 23 -9.50 -13.70 13.05
CA GLN A 23 -8.80 -13.54 14.33
C GLN A 23 -7.62 -12.59 14.22
N LEU A 24 -6.82 -12.70 13.14
CA LEU A 24 -5.74 -11.75 12.84
C LEU A 24 -6.29 -10.33 12.68
N ARG A 25 -7.39 -10.16 11.91
CA ARG A 25 -8.02 -8.84 11.72
C ARG A 25 -8.52 -8.21 13.01
N LYS A 26 -9.02 -9.01 13.95
CA LYS A 26 -9.51 -8.55 15.26
C LYS A 26 -8.39 -8.37 16.30
N GLY A 27 -7.15 -8.76 15.97
CA GLY A 27 -6.03 -8.78 16.92
C GLY A 27 -6.10 -9.91 17.95
N GLU A 28 -7.01 -10.87 17.78
CA GLU A 28 -7.16 -12.06 18.65
C GLU A 28 -6.05 -13.09 18.39
N ALA A 29 -5.49 -13.10 17.18
CA ALA A 29 -4.24 -13.77 16.85
C ALA A 29 -3.22 -12.73 16.41
N GLN A 30 -1.96 -12.86 16.85
CA GLN A 30 -0.92 -11.83 16.64
C GLN A 30 0.38 -12.36 16.04
N ASN A 31 0.60 -13.68 16.03
CA ASN A 31 1.82 -14.30 15.52
C ASN A 31 1.54 -15.22 14.31
N PRO A 32 1.18 -14.66 13.14
CA PRO A 32 1.12 -15.44 11.92
C PRO A 32 2.52 -15.96 11.56
N ARG A 33 2.60 -17.23 11.18
CA ARG A 33 3.85 -17.81 10.64
C ARG A 33 4.24 -17.07 9.35
N LEU A 34 5.54 -16.98 9.08
CA LEU A 34 6.08 -16.30 7.89
C LEU A 34 5.44 -16.77 6.57
N GLN A 35 5.10 -18.07 6.48
CA GLN A 35 4.39 -18.65 5.33
C GLN A 35 3.01 -18.01 5.08
N HIS A 36 2.28 -17.62 6.14
CA HIS A 36 0.95 -17.02 6.04
C HIS A 36 1.06 -15.54 5.66
N LEU A 37 2.04 -14.82 6.22
CA LEU A 37 2.35 -13.45 5.80
C LEU A 37 2.71 -13.39 4.32
N ARG A 38 3.50 -14.36 3.83
CA ARG A 38 3.84 -14.47 2.39
C ARG A 38 2.63 -14.70 1.52
N ALA A 39 1.76 -15.62 1.94
CA ALA A 39 0.53 -15.90 1.24
C ALA A 39 -0.41 -14.68 1.20
N LEU A 40 -0.48 -13.90 2.27
CA LEU A 40 -1.25 -12.66 2.32
C LEU A 40 -0.62 -11.60 1.39
N ALA A 41 0.70 -11.40 1.46
CA ALA A 41 1.42 -10.47 0.58
C ALA A 41 1.14 -10.76 -0.90
N ASP A 42 1.25 -12.03 -1.29
CA ASP A 42 0.99 -12.47 -2.67
C ASP A 42 -0.48 -12.31 -3.07
N ALA A 43 -1.43 -12.59 -2.16
CA ALA A 43 -2.86 -12.45 -2.42
C ALA A 43 -3.32 -11.00 -2.57
N PHE A 44 -2.69 -10.07 -1.83
CA PHE A 44 -2.93 -8.64 -1.91
C PHE A 44 -2.05 -7.93 -2.96
N GLY A 45 -1.05 -8.62 -3.52
CA GLY A 45 -0.13 -8.03 -4.50
C GLY A 45 0.85 -7.03 -3.89
N VAL A 46 1.11 -7.10 -2.58
CA VAL A 46 2.02 -6.23 -1.85
C VAL A 46 3.35 -6.95 -1.54
N LYS A 47 4.41 -6.19 -1.27
CA LYS A 47 5.69 -6.78 -0.82
C LYS A 47 5.59 -7.24 0.63
N MET A 48 6.34 -8.27 1.01
CA MET A 48 6.39 -8.77 2.40
C MET A 48 6.78 -7.71 3.43
N SER A 49 7.61 -6.74 3.04
CA SER A 49 8.01 -5.61 3.89
C SER A 49 6.82 -4.73 4.31
N TYR A 50 5.66 -4.88 3.69
CA TYR A 50 4.42 -4.20 4.11
C TYR A 50 3.97 -4.59 5.53
N PHE A 51 4.33 -5.78 5.98
CA PHE A 51 3.98 -6.28 7.32
C PHE A 51 5.09 -6.04 8.35
N ASP A 52 6.09 -5.23 8.02
CA ASP A 52 7.16 -4.85 8.93
C ASP A 52 6.72 -3.64 9.75
N ASP A 53 6.73 -3.76 11.08
CA ASP A 53 6.24 -2.72 12.00
C ASP A 53 7.11 -1.44 11.95
N ASP A 54 8.34 -1.53 11.44
CA ASP A 54 9.27 -0.40 11.28
C ASP A 54 8.97 0.46 10.04
N ILE A 55 8.10 0.00 9.14
CA ILE A 55 7.61 0.78 8.01
C ILE A 55 6.21 1.24 8.37
N ALA A 56 6.08 2.47 8.90
CA ALA A 56 4.78 3.10 9.08
C ALA A 56 3.94 2.84 7.82
N PRO A 57 2.71 2.30 7.94
CA PRO A 57 1.91 1.95 6.77
C PRO A 57 1.79 3.22 5.95
N SER A 58 2.49 3.24 4.81
CA SER A 58 2.42 4.34 3.87
C SER A 58 0.93 4.52 3.61
N GLN A 59 0.35 5.66 3.98
CA GLN A 59 -1.07 5.95 3.76
C GLN A 59 -1.43 5.94 2.26
N ASP A 60 -0.46 5.69 1.40
CA ASP A 60 -0.52 5.48 -0.04
C ASP A 60 -1.21 4.16 -0.46
N VAL A 61 -1.70 3.36 0.49
CA VAL A 61 -2.51 2.19 0.14
C VAL A 61 -3.88 2.66 -0.36
N GLU A 62 -4.02 2.57 -1.68
CA GLU A 62 -5.31 2.52 -2.40
C GLU A 62 -5.97 3.87 -2.72
N ARG A 63 -5.20 4.86 -3.18
CA ARG A 63 -5.79 5.93 -4.01
C ARG A 63 -5.67 5.56 -5.48
N GLU A 64 -6.82 5.30 -6.12
CA GLU A 64 -6.90 5.26 -7.57
C GLU A 64 -6.54 6.64 -8.13
N LEU A 65 -5.62 6.67 -9.11
CA LEU A 65 -5.29 7.90 -9.82
C LEU A 65 -6.52 8.40 -10.58
N THR A 66 -6.83 9.67 -10.42
CA THR A 66 -7.76 10.38 -11.29
C THR A 66 -7.27 10.32 -12.75
N PRO A 67 -8.17 10.52 -13.75
CA PRO A 67 -7.77 10.57 -15.15
C PRO A 67 -6.64 11.58 -15.43
N GLN A 68 -6.59 12.68 -14.69
CA GLN A 68 -5.57 13.72 -14.83
C GLN A 68 -4.22 13.25 -14.29
N GLU A 69 -4.17 12.68 -13.08
CA GLU A 69 -2.95 12.11 -12.50
C GLU A 69 -2.39 10.97 -13.37
N ARG A 70 -3.27 10.12 -13.91
CA ARG A 70 -2.89 9.04 -14.83
C ARG A 70 -2.24 9.57 -16.11
N THR A 71 -2.73 10.68 -16.65
CA THR A 71 -2.15 11.32 -17.84
C THR A 71 -0.75 11.86 -17.56
N ILE A 72 -0.52 12.39 -16.35
CA ILE A 72 0.82 12.84 -15.93
C ILE A 72 1.75 11.63 -15.79
N ALA A 73 1.31 10.58 -15.08
CA ALA A 73 2.08 9.35 -14.89
C ALA A 73 2.50 8.69 -16.21
N LEU A 74 1.64 8.70 -17.24
CA LEU A 74 1.99 8.17 -18.57
C LEU A 74 2.98 9.07 -19.33
N ARG A 75 2.98 10.38 -19.10
CA ARG A 75 3.87 11.33 -19.81
C ARG A 75 5.28 11.41 -19.23
N VAL A 76 5.45 11.08 -17.95
CA VAL A 76 6.79 11.02 -17.34
C VAL A 76 7.58 9.78 -17.79
N HIS A 77 6.90 8.78 -18.37
CA HIS A 77 7.54 7.58 -18.89
C HIS A 77 8.51 7.91 -20.04
N GLY A 78 9.80 7.58 -19.85
CA GLY A 78 10.85 7.78 -20.85
C GLY A 78 11.62 9.09 -20.73
N LEU A 79 11.33 9.91 -19.71
CA LEU A 79 12.15 11.07 -19.39
C LEU A 79 13.52 10.67 -18.84
N SER A 80 14.51 11.55 -19.01
CA SER A 80 15.82 11.38 -18.38
C SER A 80 15.73 11.55 -16.86
N PRO A 81 16.70 11.01 -16.11
CA PRO A 81 16.76 11.18 -14.65
C PRO A 81 16.70 12.67 -14.22
N ASP A 82 17.46 13.54 -14.88
CA ASP A 82 17.49 14.97 -14.55
C ASP A 82 16.14 15.66 -14.77
N ALA A 83 15.42 15.26 -15.83
CA ALA A 83 14.08 15.78 -16.12
C ALA A 83 13.06 15.28 -15.09
N LEU A 84 13.16 14.01 -14.66
CA LEU A 84 12.33 13.47 -13.59
C LEU A 84 12.55 14.21 -12.27
N SER A 85 13.81 14.41 -11.86
CA SER A 85 14.12 15.17 -10.64
C SER A 85 13.59 16.61 -10.69
N SER A 86 13.60 17.24 -11.87
CA SER A 86 13.01 18.57 -12.04
C SER A 86 11.49 18.56 -11.84
N ILE A 87 10.80 17.54 -12.37
CA ILE A 87 9.35 17.37 -12.19
C ILE A 87 9.00 17.08 -10.73
N GLU A 88 9.77 16.22 -10.05
CA GLU A 88 9.60 15.95 -8.63
C GLU A 88 9.70 17.22 -7.79
N ALA A 89 10.68 18.08 -8.06
CA ALA A 89 10.82 19.36 -7.36
C ALA A 89 9.60 20.29 -7.57
N ILE A 90 9.01 20.30 -8.77
CA ILE A 90 7.79 21.07 -9.07
C ILE A 90 6.59 20.51 -8.29
N ILE A 91 6.43 19.18 -8.27
CA ILE A 91 5.36 18.51 -7.53
C ILE A 91 5.49 18.83 -6.03
N GLU A 92 6.69 18.70 -5.48
CA GLU A 92 6.98 19.00 -4.07
C GLU A 92 6.67 20.46 -3.71
N PHE A 93 7.02 21.40 -4.59
CA PHE A 93 6.68 22.80 -4.40
C PHE A 93 5.16 23.03 -4.39
N ALA A 94 4.43 22.40 -5.31
CA ALA A 94 2.97 22.51 -5.37
C ALA A 94 2.30 21.94 -4.10
N ARG A 95 2.76 20.77 -3.62
CA ARG A 95 2.26 20.16 -2.37
C ARG A 95 2.44 21.07 -1.16
N LYS A 96 3.62 21.67 -1.02
CA LYS A 96 3.89 22.66 0.04
C LYS A 96 3.03 23.90 -0.09
N SER A 97 2.87 24.42 -1.30
CA SER A 97 2.02 25.59 -1.56
C SER A 97 0.55 25.34 -1.21
N GLU A 98 0.08 24.10 -1.37
CA GLU A 98 -1.27 23.66 -1.01
C GLU A 98 -1.38 23.14 0.43
N GLN A 99 -0.30 23.19 1.22
CA GLN A 99 -0.23 22.70 2.60
C GLN A 99 -0.63 21.22 2.74
N LEU A 100 -0.37 20.41 1.70
CA LEU A 100 -0.72 18.98 1.68
C LEU A 100 0.22 18.11 2.52
N ASP A 101 1.34 18.69 2.97
CA ASP A 101 2.36 18.03 3.80
C ASP A 101 2.29 18.44 5.27
N ASP A 102 1.39 19.37 5.63
CA ASP A 102 1.15 19.69 7.04
C ASP A 102 0.32 18.58 7.68
N PRO A 103 0.74 18.02 8.82
CA PRO A 103 -0.06 17.03 9.52
C PRO A 103 -1.39 17.67 9.92
N GLN A 104 -2.49 17.12 9.41
CA GLN A 104 -3.85 17.53 9.74
C GLN A 104 -3.98 17.61 11.28
N PRO A 105 -4.31 18.77 11.88
CA PRO A 105 -4.43 18.87 13.32
C PRO A 105 -5.53 17.92 13.79
N ASP A 106 -5.18 17.04 14.73
CA ASP A 106 -6.10 16.09 15.34
C ASP A 106 -7.30 16.85 15.93
N PRO A 107 -8.54 16.62 15.46
CA PRO A 107 -9.72 17.37 15.92
C PRO A 107 -10.21 16.91 17.31
N ARG A 108 -9.31 16.59 18.24
CA ARG A 108 -9.65 16.14 19.60
C ARG A 108 -8.90 16.95 20.67
N HIS A 109 -9.43 18.12 20.97
CA HIS A 109 -9.29 18.79 22.26
C HIS A 109 -10.66 19.27 22.74
#